data_AF-A0A354FGR7-F1
#
_entry.id   AF-A0A354FGR7-F1
#
_cell.length_a   1.000
_cell.length_b   1.000
_cell.length_c   1.000
_cell.angle_alpha   90.00
_cell.angle_beta   90.00
_cell.angle_gamma   90.00
#
_symmetry.space_group_name_H-M   'P 1'
#
loop_
_entity.id
_entity.type
_entity.pdbx_description
1 polymer ?
#
loop_
_entity_poly.entity_id
_entity_poly.type
_entity_poly.pdbx_seq_one_letter_code
_entity_poly.pdbx_strand_id
1 'polypeptide(L)' 'LDMSPEKIADQEHITYTREDAVALNTLNHDAQLVFLLNPTKISEIIKVASAGDKMPQKSTYFYPKLLTGLVFNDLKC' A
#
# COMPACT_ATOMS: atom_id res chain seq x y z
N LEU A 1 -13.07 18.46 -4.76
CA LEU A 1 -12.00 18.10 -3.82
C LEU A 1 -10.70 18.19 -4.61
N ASP A 2 -9.89 19.21 -4.36
CA ASP A 2 -8.65 19.49 -5.09
C ASP A 2 -7.53 18.51 -4.65
N MET A 3 -7.63 17.27 -5.10
CA MET A 3 -6.74 16.16 -4.77
C MET A 3 -5.72 15.97 -5.90
N SER A 4 -4.69 16.82 -5.93
CA SER A 4 -3.58 16.64 -6.89
C SER A 4 -2.75 15.39 -6.55
N PRO A 5 -2.07 14.78 -7.53
CA PRO A 5 -1.20 13.63 -7.27
C PRO A 5 -0.11 13.90 -6.24
N GLU A 6 0.40 15.14 -6.16
CA GLU A 6 1.39 15.53 -5.15
C GLU A 6 0.80 15.48 -3.73
N LYS A 7 -0.40 16.03 -3.52
CA LYS A 7 -1.08 16.01 -2.22
C LYS A 7 -1.43 14.60 -1.74
N ILE A 8 -1.68 13.66 -2.68
CA ILE A 8 -1.89 12.24 -2.38
C ILE A 8 -0.58 11.58 -1.94
N ALA A 9 0.54 11.95 -2.57
CA ALA A 9 1.86 11.44 -2.19
C ALA A 9 2.26 11.90 -0.78
N ASP A 10 1.99 13.16 -0.45
CA ASP A 10 2.29 13.78 0.85
C ASP A 10 1.35 13.33 1.98
N GLN A 11 0.28 12.60 1.67
CA GLN A 11 -0.66 12.00 2.64
C GLN A 11 -1.32 13.02 3.58
N GLU A 12 -1.36 14.30 3.21
CA GLU A 12 -1.94 15.36 4.06
C GLU A 12 -3.41 15.12 4.40
N HIS A 13 -4.14 14.43 3.51
CA HIS A 13 -5.57 14.17 3.64
C HIS A 13 -5.98 12.70 3.46
N ILE A 14 -5.02 11.79 3.27
CA ILE A 14 -5.31 10.37 3.01
C ILE A 14 -4.42 9.48 3.87
N THR A 15 -5.06 8.68 4.71
CA THR A 15 -4.42 7.65 5.53
C THR A 15 -4.75 6.27 5.01
N TYR A 16 -3.79 5.34 5.11
CA TYR A 16 -3.92 3.96 4.67
C TYR A 16 -3.67 3.01 5.84
N THR A 17 -4.55 2.03 6.01
CA THR A 17 -4.37 0.95 6.99
C THR A 17 -4.77 -0.38 6.37
N ARG A 18 -4.17 -1.47 6.85
CA ARG A 18 -4.50 -2.85 6.46
C ARG A 18 -5.54 -3.49 7.38
N GLU A 19 -5.91 -2.81 8.45
CA GLU A 19 -6.74 -3.35 9.54
C GLU A 19 -8.10 -2.65 9.53
N ASP A 20 -9.14 -3.41 9.19
CA ASP A 20 -10.50 -2.88 9.06
C ASP A 20 -10.99 -2.23 10.35
N ALA A 21 -10.69 -2.84 11.51
CA ALA A 21 -11.07 -2.29 12.81
C ALA A 21 -10.43 -0.92 13.07
N VAL A 22 -9.16 -0.74 12.68
CA VAL A 22 -8.46 0.55 12.79
C VAL A 22 -9.11 1.56 11.85
N ALA A 23 -9.43 1.17 10.61
CA ALA A 23 -10.08 2.04 9.64
C ALA A 23 -11.45 2.52 10.14
N LEU A 24 -12.27 1.63 10.69
CA LEU A 24 -13.59 2.00 11.19
C LEU A 24 -13.52 2.90 12.41
N ASN A 25 -12.52 2.72 13.28
CA ASN A 25 -12.37 3.55 14.46
C ASN A 25 -12.05 5.02 14.13
N THR A 26 -11.38 5.31 13.00
CA THR A 26 -11.04 6.70 12.62
C THR A 26 -12.26 7.56 12.27
N LEU A 27 -13.40 6.95 11.92
CA LEU A 27 -14.65 7.69 11.67
C LEU A 27 -15.15 8.45 12.90
N ASN A 28 -14.71 8.06 14.10
CA ASN A 28 -15.13 8.71 15.34
C ASN A 28 -14.44 10.06 15.58
N HIS A 29 -13.27 10.31 14.98
CA HIS A 29 -12.45 11.47 15.36
C HIS A 29 -11.53 12.03 14.26
N ASP A 30 -11.04 11.22 13.31
CA ASP A 30 -9.98 11.64 12.36
C ASP A 30 -10.42 11.68 10.89
N ALA A 31 -11.36 10.82 10.49
CA ALA A 31 -11.72 10.62 9.09
C ALA A 31 -13.17 11.01 8.81
N GLN A 32 -13.38 11.73 7.71
CA GLN A 32 -14.72 12.06 7.22
C GLN A 32 -15.38 10.91 6.47
N LEU A 33 -14.58 10.00 5.90
CA LEU A 33 -15.04 8.86 5.12
C LEU A 33 -13.98 7.76 5.13
N VAL A 34 -14.43 6.51 5.03
CA VAL A 34 -13.57 5.33 4.94
C VAL A 34 -13.96 4.50 3.73
N PHE A 35 -12.95 4.02 2.99
CA PHE A 35 -13.11 3.09 1.89
C PHE A 35 -12.48 1.75 2.26
N LEU A 36 -13.28 0.68 2.25
CA LEU A 36 -12.78 -0.69 2.33
C LEU A 36 -12.67 -1.25 0.92
N LEU A 37 -11.49 -1.73 0.57
CA LEU A 37 -11.19 -2.22 -0.78
C LEU A 37 -10.95 -3.73 -0.74
N ASN A 38 -11.37 -4.41 -1.81
CA ASN A 38 -11.00 -5.81 -1.99
C ASN A 38 -9.47 -5.93 -2.16
N PRO A 39 -8.85 -6.96 -1.57
CA PRO A 39 -7.41 -7.18 -1.73
C PRO A 39 -7.07 -7.50 -3.19
N THR A 40 -6.00 -6.86 -3.70
CA THR A 40 -5.47 -7.11 -5.04
C THR A 40 -4.91 -8.53 -5.14
N LYS A 41 -5.32 -9.29 -6.16
CA LYS A 41 -4.84 -10.66 -6.39
C LYS A 41 -3.45 -10.66 -7.02
N ILE A 42 -2.65 -11.69 -6.73
CA ILE A 42 -1.32 -11.86 -7.32
C ILE A 42 -1.37 -11.90 -8.86
N SER A 43 -2.39 -12.54 -9.44
CA SER A 43 -2.56 -12.60 -10.90
C SER A 43 -2.77 -11.22 -11.53
N GLU A 44 -3.45 -10.31 -10.84
CA GLU A 44 -3.68 -8.93 -11.29
C GLU A 44 -2.38 -8.12 -11.24
N ILE A 45 -1.60 -8.29 -10.18
CA ILE A 45 -0.28 -7.66 -10.03
C ILE A 45 0.65 -8.10 -11.17
N ILE A 46 0.72 -9.41 -11.44
CA ILE A 46 1.52 -9.96 -12.54
C ILE A 46 1.07 -9.38 -13.88
N LYS A 47 -0.24 -9.35 -14.13
CA LYS A 47 -0.79 -8.82 -15.39
C LYS A 47 -0.39 -7.36 -15.63
N VAL A 48 -0.48 -6.50 -14.61
CA VAL A 48 -0.10 -5.09 -14.70
C VAL A 48 1.41 -4.94 -14.93
N ALA A 49 2.23 -5.68 -14.18
CA ALA A 49 3.69 -5.66 -14.34
C ALA A 49 4.13 -6.16 -15.73
N SER A 50 3.52 -7.24 -16.23
CA SER A 50 3.79 -7.79 -17.57
C SER A 50 3.38 -6.84 -18.70
N ALA A 51 2.44 -5.93 -18.46
CA ALA A 51 2.06 -4.88 -19.40
C ALA A 51 3.04 -3.69 -19.40
N GLY A 52 4.01 -3.66 -18.48
CA GLY A 52 4.92 -2.52 -18.29
C GLY A 52 4.30 -1.34 -17.54
N ASP A 53 3.09 -1.53 -17.00
CA ASP A 53 2.36 -0.51 -16.25
C ASP A 53 2.73 -0.52 -14.76
N LYS A 54 2.36 0.56 -14.07
CA LYS A 54 2.56 0.72 -12.62
C LYS A 54 1.22 0.73 -11.90
N MET A 55 1.14 -0.04 -10.83
CA MET A 55 0.02 0.05 -9.89
C MET A 55 0.07 1.41 -9.15
N PRO A 56 -1.08 1.97 -8.74
CA PRO A 56 -1.13 3.16 -7.89
C PRO A 56 -0.36 2.98 -6.57
N GLN A 57 0.03 4.08 -5.91
CA GLN A 57 0.74 3.95 -4.63
C GLN A 57 -0.10 3.19 -3.60
N LYS A 58 0.58 2.38 -2.77
CA LYS A 58 -0.03 1.66 -1.63
C LYS A 58 -1.23 0.77 -2.01
N SER A 59 -1.33 0.35 -3.28
CA SER A 59 -2.38 -0.52 -3.80
C SER A 59 -2.24 -2.00 -3.40
N THR A 60 -1.11 -2.38 -2.82
CA THR A 60 -0.80 -3.76 -2.42
C THR A 60 0.04 -3.77 -1.15
N TYR A 61 -0.19 -4.75 -0.27
CA TYR A 61 0.60 -4.96 0.93
C TYR A 61 1.15 -6.39 0.94
N PHE A 62 2.45 -6.57 0.71
CA PHE A 62 3.10 -7.88 0.79
C PHE A 62 3.49 -8.19 2.23
N TYR A 63 3.01 -9.32 2.75
CA TYR A 63 3.35 -9.79 4.10
C TYR A 63 3.80 -11.27 4.08
N PRO A 64 4.96 -11.60 4.68
CA PRO A 64 5.97 -10.64 5.18
C PRO A 64 6.50 -9.79 4.01
N LYS A 65 7.02 -8.58 4.33
CA LYS A 65 7.70 -7.77 3.30
C LYS A 65 8.77 -8.63 2.66
N LEU A 66 8.83 -8.59 1.32
CA LEU A 66 9.89 -9.27 0.60
C LEU A 66 11.23 -8.77 1.15
N LEU A 67 12.06 -9.69 1.60
CA LEU A 67 13.42 -9.41 2.07
C LEU A 67 14.30 -9.08 0.86
N THR A 68 14.05 -7.94 0.23
CA THR A 68 14.87 -7.44 -0.86
C THR A 68 16.12 -6.78 -0.28
N GLY A 69 17.30 -7.09 -0.83
CA GLY A 69 18.55 -6.46 -0.42
C GLY A 69 19.22 -7.07 0.83
N LEU A 70 18.72 -8.21 1.35
CA LEU A 70 19.48 -8.99 2.32
C LEU A 70 20.60 -9.74 1.58
N VAL A 71 21.84 -9.34 1.82
CA VAL A 71 23.04 -9.98 1.26
C VAL A 71 23.73 -10.76 2.38
N PHE A 72 23.90 -12.07 2.19
CA PHE A 72 24.71 -12.90 3.09
C PHE A 72 26.18 -12.80 2.66
N ASN A 73 27.05 -12.36 3.57
CA ASN A 73 28.49 -12.43 3.39
C ASN A 73 29.01 -13.64 4.17
N ASP A 74 29.45 -14.67 3.45
CA ASP A 74 30.05 -15.86 4.05
C ASP A 74 31.45 -15.52 4.57
N LEU A 75 31.57 -15.34 5.89
CA LEU A 75 32.86 -15.14 6.55
C LEU A 75 33.53 -16.49 6.73
N LYS A 76 34.41 -16.85 5.79
CA LYS A 76 35.26 -18.03 5.92
C LYS A 76 36.27 -17.81 7.06
N CYS A 77 36.21 -18.68 8.07
CA CYS A 77 37.25 -18.84 9.09
C CYS A 77 38.43 -19.64 8.55
#